data_AF-A0A0K2T8K3-F1
#
_entry.id   AF-A0A0K2T8K3-F1
#
_cell.length_a   1.000
_cell.length_b   1.000
_cell.length_c   1.000
_cell.angle_alpha   90.00
_cell.angle_beta   90.00
_cell.angle_gamma   90.00
#
_symmetry.space_group_name_H-M   'P 1'
#
loop_
_entity.id
_entity.type
_entity.pdbx_description
1 polymer ?
#
loop_
_entity_poly.entity_id
_entity_poly.type
_entity_poly.pdbx_seq_one_letter_code
_entity_poly.pdbx_strand_id
1 'polypeptide(L)'
;MSFRKKGYWKPRQTGIIISTTSILPLHKEFLDEGFSFILTGRFTQDALENLISLIMYKSPTSTSLEAQNNLRIIAPSQFMREKGSSNYQYDDGEYLIDFLADLKEGINKSDEADNGFFLQEPTPQLEEDNV
;
A
#
# COMPACT_ATOMS: atom_id res chain seq x y z
N MET A 1 -30.39 -34.71 4.24
CA MET A 1 -29.74 -33.57 4.91
C MET A 1 -30.56 -32.33 4.62
N SER A 2 -31.29 -31.78 5.60
CA SER A 2 -32.15 -30.61 5.37
C SER A 2 -31.31 -29.34 5.31
N PHE A 3 -31.28 -28.69 4.15
CA PHE A 3 -30.43 -27.53 3.88
C PHE A 3 -31.00 -26.20 4.43
N ARG A 4 -32.27 -26.15 4.81
CA ARG A 4 -32.92 -24.96 5.39
C ARG A 4 -33.32 -25.25 6.85
N LYS A 5 -32.92 -24.38 7.77
CA LYS A 5 -33.48 -24.34 9.14
C LYS A 5 -34.53 -23.22 9.16
N LYS A 6 -35.80 -23.55 9.41
CA LYS A 6 -36.93 -22.59 9.50
C LYS A 6 -37.13 -21.67 8.28
N GLY A 7 -36.86 -22.14 7.06
CA GLY A 7 -37.09 -21.36 5.83
C GLY A 7 -35.98 -20.38 5.46
N TYR A 8 -35.00 -20.13 6.31
CA TYR A 8 -33.87 -19.24 6.03
C TYR A 8 -32.66 -19.98 5.46
N TRP A 9 -31.91 -19.30 4.59
CA TRP A 9 -30.63 -19.77 4.09
C TRP A 9 -29.52 -19.43 5.07
N LYS A 10 -28.58 -20.36 5.25
CA LYS A 10 -27.35 -20.07 5.98
C LYS A 10 -26.54 -19.04 5.19
N PRO A 11 -25.76 -18.17 5.84
CA PRO A 11 -24.95 -17.16 5.16
C PRO A 11 -24.08 -17.74 4.03
N ARG A 12 -23.48 -18.92 4.22
CA ARG A 12 -22.72 -19.62 3.16
C ARG A 12 -23.55 -19.92 1.91
N GLN A 13 -24.80 -20.35 2.07
CA GLN A 13 -25.68 -20.69 0.95
C GLN A 13 -26.11 -19.43 0.21
N THR A 14 -26.48 -18.39 0.95
CA THR A 14 -26.79 -17.08 0.40
C THR A 14 -25.58 -16.51 -0.35
N GLY A 15 -24.37 -16.63 0.21
CA GLY A 15 -23.13 -16.20 -0.42
C GLY A 15 -22.88 -16.89 -1.76
N ILE A 16 -22.97 -18.22 -1.82
CA ILE A 16 -22.82 -18.97 -3.09
C ILE A 16 -23.81 -18.48 -4.14
N ILE A 17 -25.05 -18.25 -3.73
CA ILE A 17 -26.12 -17.88 -4.66
C ILE A 17 -25.90 -16.45 -5.15
N ILE A 18 -25.60 -15.50 -4.26
CA ILE A 18 -25.23 -14.13 -4.64
C ILE A 18 -24.03 -14.13 -5.58
N SER A 19 -22.92 -14.80 -5.23
CA SER A 19 -21.72 -14.85 -6.06
C SER A 19 -22.00 -15.39 -7.46
N THR A 20 -22.80 -16.46 -7.57
CA THR A 20 -23.14 -17.08 -8.86
C THR A 20 -24.08 -16.17 -9.66
N THR A 21 -25.09 -15.59 -9.03
CA THR A 21 -26.03 -14.69 -9.72
C THR A 21 -25.40 -13.37 -10.13
N SER A 22 -24.37 -12.91 -9.44
CA SER A 22 -23.64 -11.68 -9.78
C SER A 22 -22.59 -11.89 -10.87
N ILE A 23 -21.91 -13.04 -10.90
CA ILE A 23 -20.85 -13.28 -11.90
C ILE A 23 -21.41 -13.62 -13.29
N LEU A 24 -22.58 -14.24 -13.38
CA LEU A 24 -23.22 -14.59 -14.66
C LEU A 24 -23.50 -13.37 -15.58
N PRO A 25 -24.14 -12.29 -15.11
CA PRO A 25 -24.38 -11.11 -15.94
C PRO A 25 -23.07 -10.41 -16.32
N LEU A 26 -22.13 -10.26 -15.38
CA LEU A 26 -20.79 -9.72 -15.67
C LEU A 26 -20.09 -10.54 -16.73
N HIS A 27 -20.20 -11.87 -16.64
CA HIS A 27 -19.58 -12.75 -17.61
C HIS A 27 -20.16 -12.56 -19.01
N LYS A 28 -21.47 -12.38 -19.11
CA LYS A 28 -22.12 -12.08 -20.38
C LYS A 28 -21.68 -10.73 -20.95
N GLU A 29 -21.67 -9.69 -20.12
CA GLU A 29 -21.27 -8.33 -20.51
C GLU A 29 -19.86 -8.30 -21.11
N PHE A 30 -18.88 -8.87 -20.42
CA PHE A 30 -17.50 -8.90 -20.93
C PHE A 30 -17.34 -9.82 -22.15
N LEU A 31 -18.07 -10.93 -22.26
CA LEU A 31 -18.04 -11.71 -23.50
C LEU A 31 -18.62 -10.94 -24.69
N ASP A 32 -19.70 -10.18 -24.46
CA ASP A 32 -20.33 -9.34 -25.49
C ASP A 32 -19.42 -8.17 -25.90
N GLU A 33 -18.55 -7.67 -25.00
CA GLU A 33 -17.49 -6.69 -25.29
C GLU A 33 -16.30 -7.26 -26.08
N GLY A 34 -16.25 -8.58 -26.29
CA GLY A 34 -15.22 -9.24 -27.10
C GLY A 34 -14.08 -9.88 -26.31
N PHE A 35 -14.19 -10.01 -24.99
CA PHE A 35 -13.24 -10.80 -24.20
C PHE A 35 -13.42 -12.31 -24.48
N SER A 36 -12.32 -13.06 -24.66
CA SER A 36 -12.39 -14.50 -24.95
C SER A 36 -12.82 -15.36 -23.76
N PHE A 37 -12.48 -14.92 -22.54
CA PHE A 37 -12.79 -15.60 -21.28
C PHE A 37 -12.57 -14.63 -20.11
N ILE A 38 -13.06 -15.01 -18.93
CA ILE A 38 -12.92 -14.22 -17.72
C ILE A 38 -12.32 -15.07 -16.60
N LEU A 39 -11.34 -14.52 -15.91
CA LEU A 39 -10.71 -15.15 -14.77
C LEU A 39 -11.50 -14.84 -13.50
N THR A 40 -12.50 -15.65 -13.18
CA THR A 40 -13.36 -15.47 -11.99
C THR A 40 -12.58 -15.49 -10.67
N GLY A 41 -11.41 -16.13 -10.64
CA GLY A 41 -10.48 -16.07 -9.51
C GLY A 41 -9.95 -14.66 -9.19
N ARG A 42 -10.13 -13.67 -10.06
CA ARG A 42 -9.78 -12.26 -9.77
C ARG A 42 -10.86 -11.51 -8.98
N PHE A 43 -12.04 -12.11 -8.81
CA PHE A 43 -13.12 -11.55 -7.99
C PHE A 43 -13.12 -12.08 -6.55
N THR A 44 -12.10 -12.86 -6.18
CA THR A 44 -11.89 -13.33 -4.81
C THR A 44 -11.07 -12.32 -4.00
N GLN A 45 -11.02 -12.52 -2.68
CA GLN A 45 -10.24 -11.68 -1.77
C GLN A 45 -8.81 -12.20 -1.57
N ASP A 46 -8.37 -13.23 -2.30
CA ASP A 46 -7.08 -13.90 -2.10
C ASP A 46 -5.90 -12.93 -2.21
N ALA A 47 -5.94 -11.99 -3.16
CA ALA A 47 -4.88 -10.99 -3.32
C ALA A 47 -4.78 -10.05 -2.10
N LEU A 48 -5.93 -9.70 -1.52
CA LEU A 48 -6.01 -8.84 -0.33
C LEU A 48 -5.56 -9.59 0.91
N GLU A 49 -5.93 -10.86 1.06
CA GLU A 49 -5.45 -11.72 2.16
C GLU A 49 -3.93 -11.94 2.10
N ASN A 50 -3.39 -12.13 0.88
CA ASN A 50 -1.94 -12.21 0.67
C ASN A 50 -1.24 -10.90 1.02
N LEU A 51 -1.81 -9.74 0.66
CA LEU A 51 -1.27 -8.44 1.04
C LEU A 51 -1.29 -8.25 2.57
N ILE A 52 -2.38 -8.61 3.23
CA ILE A 52 -2.48 -8.55 4.69
C ILE A 52 -1.44 -9.46 5.33
N SER A 53 -1.21 -10.65 4.77
CA SER A 53 -0.16 -11.56 5.23
C SER A 53 1.22 -10.94 5.12
N LEU A 54 1.47 -10.15 4.06
CA LEU A 54 2.72 -9.42 3.90
C LEU A 54 2.86 -8.27 4.91
N ILE A 55 1.79 -7.53 5.18
CA ILE A 55 1.77 -6.47 6.21
C ILE A 55 2.09 -7.06 7.58
N MET A 56 1.56 -8.24 7.89
CA MET A 56 1.76 -8.93 9.17
C MET A 56 2.96 -9.88 9.18
N TYR A 57 3.76 -9.93 8.11
CA TYR A 57 4.84 -10.91 7.95
C TYR A 57 5.88 -10.86 9.07
N LYS A 58 6.24 -9.65 9.52
CA LYS A 58 7.21 -9.45 10.61
C LYS A 58 6.61 -9.65 12.01
N SER A 59 5.31 -9.36 12.17
CA SER A 59 4.60 -9.44 13.44
C SER A 59 3.17 -9.93 13.19
N PRO A 60 2.86 -11.20 13.52
CA PRO A 60 1.52 -11.77 13.30
C PRO A 60 0.39 -11.02 14.02
N THR A 61 0.70 -10.33 15.11
CA THR A 61 -0.21 -9.47 15.85
C THR A 61 0.32 -8.04 15.85
N SER A 62 0.39 -7.45 14.66
CA SER A 62 0.81 -6.06 14.49
C SER A 62 -0.16 -5.10 15.15
N THR A 63 0.36 -4.08 15.84
CA THR A 63 -0.43 -2.91 16.26
C THR A 63 -0.86 -2.09 15.05
N SER A 64 -1.86 -1.22 15.20
CA SER A 64 -2.34 -0.37 14.10
C SER A 64 -1.24 0.52 13.50
N LEU A 65 -0.34 1.04 14.34
CA LEU A 65 0.79 1.86 13.90
C LEU A 65 1.82 1.04 13.11
N GLU A 66 2.14 -0.17 13.58
CA GLU A 66 3.05 -1.08 12.87
C GLU A 66 2.47 -1.50 11.51
N ALA A 67 1.18 -1.86 11.47
CA ALA A 67 0.50 -2.20 10.23
C ALA A 67 0.50 -1.02 9.23
N GLN A 68 0.26 0.20 9.72
CA GLN A 68 0.32 1.41 8.90
C GLN A 68 1.73 1.65 8.35
N ASN A 69 2.77 1.54 9.19
CA ASN A 69 4.15 1.74 8.77
C ASN A 69 4.59 0.66 7.77
N ASN A 70 4.23 -0.60 8.01
CA ASN A 70 4.51 -1.70 7.08
C ASN A 70 3.81 -1.46 5.73
N LEU A 71 2.55 -1.03 5.74
CA LEU A 71 1.82 -0.70 4.51
C LEU A 71 2.47 0.47 3.76
N ARG A 72 2.90 1.52 4.47
CA ARG A 72 3.62 2.67 3.89
C ARG A 72 4.93 2.27 3.21
N ILE A 73 5.60 1.24 3.69
CA ILE A 73 6.83 0.72 3.08
C ILE A 73 6.47 -0.19 1.90
N ILE A 74 5.49 -1.09 2.05
CA ILE A 74 5.10 -2.07 1.03
C ILE A 74 4.56 -1.38 -0.23
N ALA A 75 3.75 -0.32 -0.08
CA ALA A 75 3.10 0.37 -1.19
C ALA A 75 4.09 0.91 -2.25
N PRO A 76 5.07 1.77 -1.93
CA PRO A 76 6.05 2.23 -2.91
C PRO A 76 6.95 1.08 -3.39
N SER A 77 7.25 0.11 -2.53
CA SER A 77 8.09 -1.05 -2.90
C SER A 77 7.50 -1.89 -4.05
N GLN A 78 6.18 -1.83 -4.30
CA GLN A 78 5.57 -2.52 -5.45
C GLN A 78 5.95 -1.89 -6.79
N PHE A 79 6.22 -0.58 -6.81
CA PHE A 79 6.49 0.19 -8.02
C PHE A 79 7.99 0.39 -8.27
N MET A 80 8.82 0.26 -7.23
CA MET A 80 10.28 0.46 -7.32
C MET A 80 11.05 -0.72 -7.95
N ARG A 81 10.36 -1.81 -8.34
CA ARG A 81 11.01 -3.02 -8.83
C ARG A 81 10.81 -3.15 -10.33
N GLU A 82 11.86 -2.87 -11.11
CA GLU A 82 11.88 -3.23 -12.54
C GLU A 82 11.68 -4.74 -12.68
N LYS A 83 10.53 -5.13 -13.24
CA LYS A 83 10.15 -6.52 -13.37
C LYS A 83 10.34 -6.95 -14.82
N GLY A 84 11.58 -7.33 -15.17
CA GLY A 84 12.01 -7.68 -16.53
C GLY A 84 11.29 -8.85 -17.24
N SER A 85 10.23 -9.43 -16.65
CA SER A 85 9.46 -10.53 -17.25
C SER A 85 7.94 -10.45 -16.97
N SER A 86 7.43 -9.27 -16.63
CA SER A 86 6.03 -9.07 -16.24
C SER A 86 5.15 -8.68 -17.43
N ASN A 87 3.94 -9.26 -17.52
CA ASN A 87 2.92 -8.86 -18.49
C ASN A 87 2.15 -7.58 -18.06
N TYR A 88 2.45 -7.02 -16.89
CA TYR A 88 1.91 -5.72 -16.49
C TYR A 88 2.59 -4.63 -17.32
N GLN A 89 1.80 -3.66 -17.78
CA GLN A 89 2.29 -2.49 -18.49
C GLN A 89 3.34 -1.76 -17.64
N TYR A 90 4.41 -1.29 -18.29
CA TYR A 90 5.40 -0.43 -17.65
C TYR A 90 4.66 0.76 -17.03
N ASP A 91 4.76 0.90 -15.71
CA ASP A 91 4.21 2.02 -14.96
C ASP A 91 5.41 2.87 -14.54
N ASP A 92 5.39 4.14 -14.92
CA ASP A 92 6.48 5.10 -14.74
C ASP A 92 6.60 5.47 -13.24
N GLY A 93 7.16 4.55 -12.46
CA GLY A 93 7.46 4.73 -11.04
C GLY A 93 8.51 5.82 -10.76
N GLU A 94 9.07 6.46 -11.79
CA GLU A 94 10.01 7.59 -11.69
C GLU A 94 9.42 8.74 -10.85
N TYR A 95 8.13 9.04 -11.01
CA TYR A 95 7.45 10.07 -10.21
C TYR A 95 7.50 9.79 -8.69
N LEU A 96 7.45 8.52 -8.28
CA LEU A 96 7.53 8.16 -6.85
C LEU A 96 8.94 8.33 -6.30
N ILE A 97 9.96 8.15 -7.14
CA ILE A 97 11.36 8.40 -6.78
C ILE A 97 11.57 9.90 -6.56
N ASP A 98 11.09 10.72 -7.49
CA ASP A 98 11.17 12.18 -7.39
C ASP A 98 10.40 12.71 -6.17
N PHE A 99 9.18 12.21 -5.94
CA PHE A 99 8.39 12.57 -4.75
C PHE A 99 9.10 12.23 -3.44
N LEU A 100 9.76 11.07 -3.35
CA LEU A 100 10.53 10.69 -2.16
C LEU A 100 11.78 11.55 -1.98
N ALA A 101 12.43 11.97 -3.06
CA ALA A 101 13.56 12.89 -3.03
C ALA A 101 13.14 14.27 -2.50
N ASP A 102 12.05 14.82 -3.02
CA ASP A 102 11.48 16.09 -2.59
C ASP A 102 11.09 16.09 -1.10
N LEU A 103 10.50 14.97 -0.63
CA LEU A 103 10.13 14.81 0.77
C LEU A 103 11.38 14.83 1.68
N LYS A 104 12.47 14.20 1.22
CA LYS A 104 13.74 14.14 1.96
C LYS A 104 14.40 15.52 2.02
N GLU A 105 14.36 16.30 0.95
CA GLU A 105 14.85 17.67 0.95
C GLU A 105 14.06 18.59 1.88
N GLY A 106 12.74 18.40 1.98
CA GLY A 106 11.88 19.15 2.90
C GLY A 106 12.23 18.92 4.37
N ILE A 107 12.54 17.67 4.75
CA ILE A 107 12.92 17.30 6.12
C ILE A 107 14.31 17.88 6.47
N ASN A 108 15.27 17.81 5.56
CA ASN A 108 16.61 18.37 5.79
C ASN A 108 16.56 19.90 5.97
N LYS A 109 15.70 20.60 5.22
CA LYS A 109 15.51 22.05 5.35
C LYS A 109 14.87 22.45 6.69
N SER A 110 13.97 21.64 7.26
CA SER A 110 13.43 21.89 8.60
C SER A 110 14.45 21.62 9.70
N ASP A 111 15.27 20.58 9.55
CA ASP A 111 16.31 20.25 10.53
C ASP A 111 17.46 21.29 10.52
N GLU A 112 17.81 21.85 9.37
CA GLU A 112 18.78 22.95 9.26
C GLU A 112 18.24 24.26 9.85
N ALA A 113 16.93 24.53 9.70
CA ALA A 113 16.30 25.72 10.26
C ALA A 113 16.23 25.70 11.80
N ASP A 114 15.98 24.53 12.41
CA ASP A 114 15.97 24.38 13.87
C ASP A 114 17.39 24.39 14.48
N ASN A 115 18.40 23.88 13.75
CA ASN A 115 19.80 23.89 14.21
C ASN A 115 20.50 25.25 14.01
N GLY A 116 20.02 26.10 13.09
CA GLY A 116 20.58 27.44 12.84
C GLY A 116 20.28 28.48 13.93
N PHE A 117 19.26 28.24 14.77
CA PHE A 117 18.90 29.14 15.88
C PHE A 117 19.77 28.96 17.13
N PHE A 118 20.45 27.81 17.28
CA PHE A 118 21.17 27.44 18.52
C PHE A 118 22.69 27.62 18.45
N LEU A 119 23.27 27.95 17.28
CA LEU A 119 24.72 28.13 17.09
C LEU A 119 25.14 29.59 16.95
N GLN A 120 24.64 30.46 17.83
CA GLN A 120 25.34 31.71 18.12
C GLN A 120 26.28 31.42 19.30
N GLU A 121 27.47 30.89 19.01
CA GLU A 121 28.52 30.83 20.03
C GLU A 121 28.81 32.26 20.50
N PRO A 122 28.79 32.53 21.81
CA PRO A 122 29.19 33.84 22.32
C PRO A 122 30.69 33.97 22.04
N THR A 123 31.05 34.89 21.13
CA THR A 123 32.44 35.29 20.90
C THR A 123 33.11 35.59 22.24
N PRO A 124 34.17 34.87 22.63
CA PRO A 124 34.99 35.27 23.76
C PRO A 124 35.67 36.58 23.37
N GLN A 125 35.44 37.66 24.13
CA GLN A 125 36.27 38.85 24.01
C GLN A 125 37.65 38.49 24.56
N LEU A 126 38.60 38.25 23.64
CA LEU A 126 40.01 38.20 23.95
C LEU A 126 40.47 39.65 24.19
N GLU A 127 40.64 40.03 25.45
CA GLU A 127 41.48 41.17 25.81
C GLU A 127 42.95 40.73 25.79
N GLU A 128 43.61 41.02 24.67
CA GLU A 128 45.05 41.28 24.55
C GLU A 128 45.12 42.68 23.90
N ASP A 129 45.94 43.67 24.28
CA ASP A 129 47.16 43.67 25.08
C ASP A 129 47.59 45.14 25.35
N ASN A 130 48.32 45.33 26.45
CA ASN A 130 49.48 46.22 26.66
C ASN A 130 49.47 47.72 26.24
N VAL A 131 49.64 48.61 27.24
CA VAL A 131 50.80 49.52 27.38
C VAL A 131 51.23 49.55 28.85
#